data_AF-A0A0J6KF52-F1
#
_entry.id   AF-A0A0J6KF52-F1
#
_cell.length_a   1.000
_cell.length_b   1.000
_cell.length_c   1.000
_cell.angle_alpha   90.00
_cell.angle_beta   90.00
_cell.angle_gamma   90.00
#
_symmetry.space_group_name_H-M   'P 1'
#
loop_
_entity.id
_entity.type
_entity.pdbx_description
1 polymer ?
#
loop_
_entity_poly.entity_id
_entity_poly.type
_entity_poly.pdbx_seq_one_letter_code
_entity_poly.pdbx_strand_id
1 'polypeptide(L)'
;MTFPTFPPGIPPPDPDETAAALLEQLRLCLHQLPAAAGDVVALGALGRQLSYCHAKLDALLLQGTIDLRAAHLGLQALLTLLQRRDEPLLFSSEEALALLEPVQQRLQQGLQHINRVF
;
A
#
# COMPACT_ATOMS: atom_id res chain seq x y z
N MET A 1 -41.66 -3.23 -19.33
CA MET A 1 -40.38 -2.48 -19.24
C MET A 1 -39.48 -3.26 -18.27
N THR A 2 -38.66 -4.16 -18.78
CA THR A 2 -37.74 -5.00 -17.98
C THR A 2 -36.34 -4.40 -18.07
N PHE A 3 -35.76 -4.02 -16.93
CA PHE A 3 -34.39 -3.51 -16.86
C PHE A 3 -33.40 -4.69 -17.00
N PRO A 4 -32.29 -4.53 -17.73
CA PRO A 4 -31.25 -5.56 -17.75
C PRO A 4 -30.55 -5.59 -16.39
N THR A 5 -30.62 -6.73 -15.72
CA THR A 5 -29.83 -7.05 -14.53
C THR A 5 -28.36 -7.15 -14.95
N PHE A 6 -27.51 -6.30 -14.38
CA PHE A 6 -26.06 -6.39 -14.56
C PHE A 6 -25.57 -7.76 -14.08
N PRO A 7 -24.63 -8.43 -14.78
CA PRO A 7 -24.00 -9.63 -14.26
C PRO A 7 -23.27 -9.29 -12.95
N PRO A 8 -23.14 -10.24 -12.00
CA PRO A 8 -22.38 -9.99 -10.79
C PRO A 8 -20.96 -9.60 -11.21
N GLY A 9 -20.53 -8.42 -10.74
CA GLY A 9 -19.21 -7.88 -11.02
C GLY A 9 -18.15 -8.93 -10.71
N ILE A 10 -17.19 -9.05 -11.61
CA ILE A 10 -15.96 -9.80 -11.41
C ILE A 10 -15.47 -9.50 -9.99
N PRO A 11 -15.25 -10.51 -9.13
CA PRO A 11 -14.75 -10.28 -7.78
C PRO A 11 -13.48 -9.43 -7.87
N PRO A 12 -13.27 -8.45 -6.97
CA PRO A 12 -12.04 -7.67 -6.98
C PRO A 12 -10.86 -8.64 -6.97
N PRO A 13 -9.86 -8.47 -7.86
CA PRO A 13 -8.71 -9.36 -7.89
C PRO A 13 -8.08 -9.38 -6.50
N ASP A 14 -7.76 -10.57 -6.00
CA ASP A 14 -7.15 -10.74 -4.70
C ASP A 14 -5.93 -9.81 -4.58
N PRO A 15 -5.87 -8.95 -3.55
CA PRO A 15 -4.92 -7.85 -3.49
C PRO A 15 -3.45 -8.31 -3.37
N ASP A 16 -3.21 -9.58 -3.03
CA ASP A 16 -1.89 -10.19 -2.90
C ASP A 16 -1.18 -10.42 -4.24
N GLU A 17 -1.90 -10.54 -5.37
CA GLU A 17 -1.27 -10.77 -6.68
C GLU A 17 -0.72 -9.49 -7.33
N THR A 18 -1.23 -8.32 -6.95
CA THR A 18 -1.03 -7.10 -7.74
C THR A 18 0.40 -6.56 -7.74
N ALA A 19 1.10 -6.59 -6.61
CA ALA A 19 2.43 -5.99 -6.47
C ALA A 19 3.56 -6.95 -6.89
N ALA A 20 3.42 -8.24 -6.56
CA ALA A 20 4.29 -9.29 -7.09
C ALA A 20 4.22 -9.35 -8.63
N ALA A 21 3.03 -9.22 -9.21
CA ALA A 21 2.85 -9.14 -10.66
C ALA A 21 3.52 -7.90 -11.27
N LEU A 22 3.49 -6.75 -10.59
CA LEU A 22 4.18 -5.53 -11.04
C LEU A 22 5.70 -5.68 -11.03
N LEU A 23 6.26 -6.33 -10.01
CA LEU A 23 7.70 -6.62 -9.96
C LEU A 23 8.13 -7.60 -11.05
N GLU A 24 7.36 -8.65 -11.28
CA GLU A 24 7.66 -9.60 -12.37
C GLU A 24 7.51 -8.92 -13.74
N GLN A 25 6.51 -8.06 -13.94
CA GLN A 25 6.39 -7.23 -15.16
C GLN A 25 7.60 -6.32 -15.35
N LEU A 26 8.12 -5.71 -14.28
CA LEU A 26 9.32 -4.88 -14.33
C LEU A 26 10.54 -5.73 -14.71
N ARG A 27 10.67 -6.94 -14.14
CA ARG A 27 11.73 -7.92 -14.47
C ARG A 27 11.69 -8.36 -15.93
N LEU A 28 10.48 -8.59 -16.46
CA LEU A 28 10.25 -8.95 -17.86
C LEU A 28 10.59 -7.79 -18.80
N CYS A 29 10.17 -6.56 -18.47
CA CYS A 29 10.54 -5.37 -19.26
C CYS A 29 12.06 -5.19 -19.31
N LEU A 30 12.76 -5.40 -18.19
CA LEU A 30 14.22 -5.33 -18.15
C LEU A 30 14.89 -6.40 -19.02
N HIS A 31 14.33 -7.63 -19.05
CA HIS A 31 14.83 -8.70 -19.93
C HIS A 31 14.60 -8.42 -21.42
N GLN A 32 13.54 -7.68 -21.76
CA GLN A 32 13.19 -7.37 -23.15
C GLN A 32 13.95 -6.16 -23.72
N LEU A 33 14.55 -5.32 -22.87
CA LEU A 33 15.32 -4.13 -23.28
C LEU A 33 16.42 -4.41 -24.31
N PRO A 34 17.27 -5.44 -24.16
CA PRO A 34 18.30 -5.74 -25.16
C PRO A 34 17.73 -6.19 -26.50
N ALA A 35 16.59 -6.90 -26.50
CA ALA A 35 15.94 -7.37 -27.72
C ALA A 35 15.20 -6.25 -28.46
N ALA A 36 14.76 -5.21 -27.74
CA ALA A 36 14.15 -4.02 -28.31
C ALA A 36 15.19 -2.98 -28.80
N ALA A 37 16.49 -3.23 -28.60
CA ALA A 37 17.55 -2.34 -29.04
C ALA A 37 17.57 -2.25 -30.58
N GLY A 38 17.13 -1.12 -31.11
CA GLY A 38 17.04 -0.86 -32.55
C GLY A 38 15.60 -0.75 -33.08
N ASP A 39 14.58 -1.15 -32.29
CA ASP A 39 13.18 -0.91 -32.60
C ASP A 39 12.63 0.21 -31.70
N VAL A 40 12.53 1.41 -32.28
CA VAL A 40 12.05 2.61 -31.58
C VAL A 40 10.61 2.44 -31.06
N VAL A 41 9.77 1.66 -31.75
CA VAL A 41 8.38 1.43 -31.35
C VAL A 41 8.33 0.48 -30.16
N ALA A 42 9.08 -0.63 -30.22
CA ALA A 42 9.20 -1.57 -29.10
C ALA A 42 9.83 -0.91 -27.86
N LEU A 43 10.87 -0.09 -28.05
CA LEU A 43 11.51 0.66 -26.97
C LEU A 43 10.53 1.66 -26.34
N GLY A 44 9.72 2.35 -27.15
CA GLY A 44 8.69 3.26 -26.66
C GLY A 44 7.57 2.55 -25.89
N ALA A 45 7.18 1.34 -26.31
CA ALA A 45 6.21 0.52 -25.58
C ALA A 45 6.77 0.04 -24.23
N LEU A 46 7.99 -0.46 -24.21
CA LEU A 46 8.70 -0.85 -22.98
C LEU A 46 8.87 0.33 -22.02
N GLY A 47 9.23 1.50 -22.53
CA GLY A 47 9.34 2.71 -21.73
C GLY A 47 8.03 3.06 -21.02
N ARG A 48 6.90 3.04 -21.75
CA ARG A 48 5.57 3.26 -21.14
C ARG A 48 5.23 2.23 -20.08
N GLN A 49 5.54 0.95 -20.34
CA GLN A 49 5.26 -0.14 -19.40
C GLN A 49 6.11 -0.02 -18.13
N LEU A 50 7.39 0.33 -18.25
CA LEU A 50 8.28 0.62 -17.12
C LEU A 50 7.79 1.81 -16.31
N SER A 51 7.44 2.92 -16.96
CA SER A 51 6.91 4.11 -16.27
C SER A 51 5.63 3.80 -15.50
N TYR A 52 4.74 3.00 -16.08
CA TYR A 52 3.50 2.57 -15.42
C TYR A 52 3.78 1.68 -14.19
N CYS A 53 4.64 0.66 -14.33
CA CYS A 53 4.98 -0.22 -13.21
C CYS A 53 5.67 0.56 -12.09
N HIS A 54 6.59 1.46 -12.43
CA HIS A 54 7.27 2.32 -11.49
C HIS A 54 6.29 3.22 -10.72
N ALA A 55 5.41 3.93 -11.42
CA ALA A 55 4.42 4.81 -10.78
C ALA A 55 3.48 4.06 -9.83
N LYS A 56 3.09 2.82 -10.19
CA LYS A 56 2.27 1.99 -9.32
C LYS A 56 3.01 1.50 -8.07
N LEU A 57 4.25 1.05 -8.21
CA LEU A 57 5.05 0.61 -7.07
C LEU A 57 5.35 1.79 -6.13
N ASP A 58 5.69 2.95 -6.69
CA ASP A 58 5.92 4.17 -5.91
C ASP A 58 4.67 4.59 -5.12
N ALA A 59 3.48 4.54 -5.76
CA ALA A 59 2.22 4.82 -5.08
C ALA A 59 1.94 3.85 -3.91
N LEU A 60 2.17 2.55 -4.10
CA LEU A 60 1.99 1.54 -3.05
C LEU A 60 2.97 1.74 -1.87
N LEU A 61 4.24 1.99 -2.18
CA LEU A 61 5.26 2.27 -1.16
C LEU A 61 4.97 3.58 -0.41
N LEU A 62 4.56 4.63 -1.13
CA LEU A 62 4.18 5.90 -0.53
C LEU A 62 2.97 5.73 0.40
N GLN A 63 1.96 4.97 -0.02
CA GLN A 63 0.79 4.69 0.81
C GLN A 63 1.18 3.90 2.07
N GLY A 64 1.99 2.85 1.94
CA GLY A 64 2.49 2.10 3.08
C GLY A 64 3.30 2.94 4.06
N THR A 65 4.18 3.81 3.56
CA THR A 65 4.97 4.72 4.41
C THR A 65 4.13 5.78 5.11
N ILE A 66 3.08 6.30 4.45
CA ILE A 66 2.10 7.21 5.08
C ILE A 66 1.38 6.50 6.24
N ASP A 67 0.91 5.27 6.02
CA ASP A 67 0.20 4.51 7.06
C ASP A 67 1.11 4.20 8.26
N LEU A 68 2.36 3.78 8.02
CA LEU A 68 3.35 3.58 9.09
C LEU A 68 3.65 4.89 9.83
N ARG A 69 3.77 6.01 9.12
CA ARG A 69 4.00 7.31 9.74
C ARG A 69 2.80 7.74 10.59
N ALA A 70 1.58 7.51 10.13
CA ALA A 70 0.38 7.80 10.90
C ALA A 70 0.32 6.96 12.19
N ALA A 71 0.65 5.67 12.11
CA ALA A 71 0.75 4.79 13.29
C ALA A 71 1.82 5.30 14.27
N HIS A 72 3.01 5.67 13.76
CA HIS A 72 4.09 6.23 14.59
C HIS A 72 3.67 7.51 15.32
N LEU A 73 3.02 8.45 14.62
CA LEU A 73 2.51 9.68 15.23
C LEU A 73 1.42 9.38 16.28
N GLY A 74 0.56 8.40 16.04
CA GLY A 74 -0.42 7.93 17.01
C GLY A 74 0.24 7.40 18.29
N LEU A 75 1.24 6.52 18.16
CA LEU A 75 2.02 6.03 19.31
C LEU A 75 2.71 7.17 20.06
N GLN A 76 3.30 8.12 19.34
CA GLN A 76 3.97 9.25 19.96
C GLN A 76 2.99 10.16 20.73
N ALA A 77 1.79 10.37 20.19
CA ALA A 77 0.73 11.10 20.89
C ALA A 77 0.30 10.37 22.18
N LEU A 78 0.12 9.05 22.13
CA LEU A 78 -0.21 8.24 23.30
C LEU A 78 0.90 8.27 24.36
N LEU A 79 2.16 8.14 23.95
CA LEU A 79 3.30 8.29 24.86
C LEU A 79 3.35 9.69 25.49
N THR A 80 3.10 10.74 24.69
CA THR A 80 3.06 12.12 25.18
C THR A 80 1.95 12.30 26.21
N LEU A 81 0.78 11.70 25.99
CA LEU A 81 -0.29 11.68 26.98
C LEU A 81 0.21 10.99 28.26
N LEU A 82 0.66 9.74 28.18
CA LEU A 82 1.14 8.96 29.34
C LEU A 82 2.27 9.64 30.13
N GLN A 83 3.08 10.47 29.48
CA GLN A 83 4.16 11.22 30.10
C GLN A 83 3.72 12.52 30.79
N ARG A 84 2.49 13.00 30.55
CA ARG A 84 1.94 14.17 31.27
C ARG A 84 1.81 13.82 32.75
N ARG A 85 2.56 14.52 33.59
CA ARG A 85 2.66 14.28 35.04
C ARG A 85 1.62 15.03 35.87
N ASP A 86 0.87 15.93 35.24
CA ASP A 86 0.00 16.86 35.95
C ASP A 86 -1.27 16.18 36.49
N GLU A 87 -1.70 15.06 35.90
CA GLU A 87 -2.78 14.21 36.41
C GLU A 87 -2.47 12.73 36.14
N PRO A 88 -2.75 11.80 37.08
CA PRO A 88 -2.66 10.38 36.79
C PRO A 88 -3.66 10.02 35.70
N LEU A 89 -3.18 9.59 34.54
CA LEU A 89 -4.03 9.07 33.48
C LEU A 89 -4.64 7.74 33.94
N LEU A 90 -5.88 7.80 34.40
CA LEU A 90 -6.69 6.65 34.77
C LEU A 90 -7.42 6.15 33.52
N PHE A 91 -6.68 5.54 32.59
CA PHE A 91 -7.31 4.78 31.54
C PHE A 91 -7.77 3.43 32.10
N SER A 92 -9.04 3.10 31.87
CA SER A 92 -9.47 1.71 31.92
C SER A 92 -8.78 0.90 30.82
N SER A 93 -8.76 -0.43 30.95
CA SER A 93 -8.19 -1.29 29.91
C SER A 93 -8.93 -1.14 28.57
N GLU A 94 -10.25 -0.90 28.60
CA GLU A 94 -11.06 -0.71 27.40
C GLU A 94 -10.70 0.60 26.69
N GLU A 95 -10.53 1.69 27.42
CA GLU A 95 -10.12 2.99 26.85
C GLU A 95 -8.71 2.92 26.27
N ALA A 96 -7.79 2.23 26.94
CA ALA A 96 -6.43 2.02 26.43
C ALA A 96 -6.45 1.21 25.11
N LEU A 97 -7.30 0.19 25.01
CA LEU A 97 -7.48 -0.59 23.79
C LEU A 97 -8.10 0.26 22.67
N ALA A 98 -9.14 1.03 22.96
CA ALA A 98 -9.79 1.90 21.98
C ALA A 98 -8.83 2.95 21.39
N LEU A 99 -7.88 3.44 22.20
CA LEU A 99 -6.83 4.37 21.76
C LEU A 99 -5.76 3.71 20.88
N LEU A 100 -5.45 2.43 21.13
CA LEU A 100 -4.43 1.67 20.39
C LEU A 100 -4.96 1.04 19.11
N GLU A 101 -6.25 0.71 19.05
CA GLU A 101 -6.88 0.09 17.88
C GLU A 101 -6.60 0.82 16.55
N PRO A 102 -6.81 2.15 16.42
CA PRO A 102 -6.52 2.84 15.15
C PRO A 102 -5.04 2.82 14.77
N VAL A 103 -4.14 2.79 15.76
CA VAL A 103 -2.70 2.67 15.54
C VAL A 103 -2.37 1.28 15.00
N GLN A 104 -2.94 0.23 15.58
CA GLN A 104 -2.76 -1.13 15.14
C GLN A 104 -3.28 -1.33 13.71
N GLN A 105 -4.46 -0.79 13.40
CA GLN A 105 -5.04 -0.85 12.05
C GLN A 105 -4.13 -0.18 11.02
N ARG A 106 -3.61 1.02 11.31
CA ARG A 106 -2.66 1.73 10.43
C ARG A 106 -1.35 0.98 10.26
N LEU A 107 -0.83 0.38 11.33
CA LEU A 107 0.40 -0.41 11.26
C LEU A 107 0.20 -1.66 10.40
N GLN A 108 -0.92 -2.37 10.57
CA GLN A 108 -1.27 -3.53 9.74
C GLN A 108 -1.43 -3.14 8.27
N GLN A 109 -2.15 -2.05 7.97
CA GLN A 109 -2.34 -1.56 6.61
C GLN A 109 -1.01 -1.14 5.96
N GLY A 110 -0.18 -0.38 6.68
CA GLY A 110 1.13 0.05 6.19
C GLY A 110 2.06 -1.13 5.91
N LEU A 111 2.12 -2.11 6.81
CA LEU A 111 2.89 -3.33 6.61
C LEU A 111 2.34 -4.18 5.46
N GLN A 112 1.02 -4.29 5.30
CA GLN A 112 0.43 -4.99 4.15
C GLN A 112 0.82 -4.32 2.82
N HIS A 113 0.78 -3.00 2.73
CA HIS A 113 1.21 -2.28 1.52
C HIS A 113 2.69 -2.48 1.21
N ILE A 114 3.55 -2.48 2.23
CA ILE A 114 5.00 -2.66 2.06
C ILE A 114 5.35 -4.11 1.76
N ASN A 115 4.80 -5.08 2.49
CA ASN A 115 5.05 -6.50 2.29
C ASN A 115 4.51 -7.00 0.95
N ARG A 116 3.56 -6.31 0.33
CA ARG A 116 3.16 -6.61 -1.05
C ARG A 116 4.29 -6.32 -2.05
N VAL A 117 5.21 -5.42 -1.72
CA VAL A 117 6.32 -5.00 -2.59
C VAL A 117 7.62 -5.79 -2.32
N PHE A 118 7.71 -6.58 -1.25
CA PHE A 118 8.92 -7.32 -0.87
C PHE A 118 8.65 -8.82 -0.74
#